data_AF-A0A9P6XNL0-F1
#
_entry.id   AF-A0A9P6XNL0-F1
#
_cell.length_a   1.000
_cell.length_b   1.000
_cell.length_c   1.000
_cell.angle_alpha   90.00
_cell.angle_beta   90.00
_cell.angle_gamma   90.00
#
_symmetry.space_group_name_H-M   'P 1'
#
loop_
_entity.id
_entity.type
_entity.pdbx_description
1 polymer ?
#
loop_
_entity_poly.entity_id
_entity_poly.type
_entity_poly.pdbx_seq_one_letter_code
_entity_poly.pdbx_strand_id
1 'polypeptide(L)' 'MSDTIDDYKALADHRKAVRAKFGVKCPGCAVARPKAHPTILMPQQRCKVDGYRDPRPELTEEKWQSV' A
#
# COMPACT_ATOMS: atom_id res chain seq x y z
N MET A 1 14.85 -27.58 0.72
CA MET A 1 14.61 -26.19 1.13
C MET A 1 13.82 -25.46 0.04
N SER A 2 12.66 -25.99 -0.34
CA SER A 2 11.78 -25.45 -1.38
C SER A 2 10.55 -24.76 -0.77
N ASP A 3 10.00 -25.28 0.33
CA ASP A 3 8.80 -24.73 0.98
C ASP A 3 8.94 -23.27 1.38
N THR A 4 10.08 -22.89 1.95
CA THR A 4 10.30 -21.50 2.38
C THR A 4 10.26 -20.51 1.23
N ILE A 5 10.74 -20.88 0.04
CA ILE A 5 10.79 -19.97 -1.12
C ILE A 5 9.38 -19.69 -1.65
N ASP A 6 8.51 -20.70 -1.68
CA ASP A 6 7.15 -20.53 -2.16
C ASP A 6 6.26 -19.81 -1.14
N ASP A 7 6.50 -19.99 0.16
CA ASP A 7 5.86 -19.18 1.21
C ASP A 7 6.20 -17.69 1.06
N TYR A 8 7.47 -17.35 0.80
CA TYR A 8 7.86 -15.96 0.60
C TYR A 8 7.24 -15.34 -0.66
N LYS A 9 7.04 -16.11 -1.73
CA LYS A 9 6.33 -15.62 -2.93
C LYS A 9 4.86 -15.37 -2.64
N ALA A 10 4.18 -16.30 -1.97
CA ALA A 10 2.78 -16.14 -1.58
C ALA A 10 2.57 -14.89 -0.72
N LEU A 11 3.46 -14.62 0.24
CA LEU A 11 3.43 -13.41 1.05
C LEU A 11 3.68 -12.13 0.23
N ALA A 12 4.60 -12.18 -0.73
CA ALA A 12 4.88 -11.05 -1.60
C ALA A 12 3.70 -10.71 -2.51
N ASP A 13 3.03 -11.72 -3.06
CA ASP A 13 1.88 -11.54 -3.93
C ASP A 13 0.64 -11.09 -3.15
N HIS A 14 0.42 -11.61 -1.94
CA HIS A 14 -0.59 -11.09 -1.02
C HIS A 14 -0.36 -9.59 -0.74
N ARG A 15 0.88 -9.17 -0.43
CA ARG A 15 1.20 -7.74 -0.24
C ARG A 15 0.96 -6.89 -1.48
N LYS A 16 1.19 -7.40 -2.69
CA LYS A 16 0.86 -6.70 -3.94
C LYS A 16 -0.65 -6.57 -4.12
N ALA A 17 -1.40 -7.64 -3.88
CA ALA A 17 -2.86 -7.63 -3.97
C ALA A 17 -3.48 -6.65 -2.96
N VAL A 18 -2.98 -6.62 -1.73
CA VAL A 18 -3.36 -5.66 -0.68
C VAL A 18 -3.11 -4.22 -1.17
N ARG A 19 -1.93 -3.93 -1.73
CA ARG A 19 -1.59 -2.60 -2.27
C ARG A 19 -2.44 -2.23 -3.48
N ALA A 20 -2.83 -3.18 -4.32
CA ALA A 20 -3.69 -2.92 -5.48
C ALA A 20 -5.13 -2.60 -5.05
N LYS A 21 -5.67 -3.32 -4.06
CA LYS A 21 -7.04 -3.13 -3.55
C LYS A 21 -7.18 -1.87 -2.68
N PHE A 22 -6.24 -1.63 -1.78
CA PHE A 22 -6.36 -0.57 -0.76
C PHE A 22 -5.38 0.59 -0.91
N GLY A 23 -4.37 0.44 -1.76
CA GLY A 23 -3.36 1.47 -1.97
C GLY A 23 -3.93 2.65 -2.74
N VAL A 24 -3.81 3.85 -2.17
CA VAL A 24 -4.22 5.09 -2.84
C VAL A 24 -3.02 5.97 -3.10
N LYS A 25 -3.05 6.60 -4.28
CA LYS A 25 -2.03 7.57 -4.68
C LYS A 25 -2.13 8.78 -3.77
N CYS A 26 -1.01 9.16 -3.16
CA CYS A 26 -0.97 10.37 -2.33
C CYS A 26 -1.43 11.59 -3.15
N PRO A 27 -2.48 12.32 -2.71
CA PRO A 27 -2.96 13.49 -3.44
C PRO A 27 -1.93 14.64 -3.43
N GLY A 28 -1.13 14.75 -2.36
CA GLY A 28 -0.02 15.69 -2.28
C GLY A 28 1.04 15.46 -3.36
N CYS A 29 1.48 14.21 -3.55
CA CYS A 29 2.44 13.87 -4.60
C CYS A 29 1.91 14.20 -6.00
N ALA A 30 0.63 13.91 -6.24
CA ALA A 30 0.01 14.08 -7.56
C ALA A 30 -0.09 15.56 -7.95
N VAL A 31 -0.35 16.45 -6.99
CA VAL A 31 -0.42 17.90 -7.22
C VAL A 31 0.97 18.54 -7.28
N ALA A 32 1.86 18.20 -6.35
CA ALA A 32 3.18 18.82 -6.26
C ALA A 32 4.14 18.35 -7.37
N ARG A 33 3.99 17.11 -7.83
CA ARG A 33 4.91 16.48 -8.80
C ARG A 33 4.12 15.70 -9.87
N PRO A 34 3.49 16.37 -10.83
CA PRO A 34 2.66 15.72 -11.85
C PRO A 34 3.44 14.75 -12.76
N LYS A 35 4.77 14.91 -12.86
CA LYS A 35 5.64 14.01 -13.65
C LYS A 35 6.15 12.78 -12.88
N ALA A 36 6.05 12.77 -11.55
CA ALA A 36 6.55 11.67 -10.73
C ALA A 36 5.44 10.67 -10.42
N HIS A 37 5.77 9.38 -10.35
CA HIS A 37 4.82 8.39 -9.85
C HIS A 37 4.51 8.70 -8.38
N PRO A 38 3.24 8.97 -8.03
CA PRO A 38 2.87 9.27 -6.65
C PRO A 38 3.08 8.06 -5.77
N THR A 39 3.49 8.29 -4.52
CA THR A 39 3.65 7.22 -3.54
C THR A 39 2.30 6.56 -3.28
N ILE A 40 2.25 5.24 -3.38
CA ILE A 40 1.06 4.44 -3.00
C ILE A 40 1.06 4.35 -1.48
N LEU A 41 0.11 5.02 -0.84
CA LEU A 41 -0.08 4.96 0.61
C LEU A 41 -1.08 3.87 0.96
N MET A 42 -0.69 3.09 1.95
CA MET A 42 -1.59 2.25 2.72
C MET A 42 -2.33 3.14 3.74
N PRO A 43 -3.52 2.75 4.24
CA PRO A 43 -4.16 3.46 5.36
C PRO A 43 -3.16 3.73 6.49
N GLN A 44 -3.18 4.96 7.02
CA GLN A 44 -2.23 5.52 8.00
C GLN A 44 -0.76 5.63 7.61
N GLN A 45 -0.33 5.13 6.45
CA GLN A 45 1.04 5.39 6.04
C GLN A 45 1.25 6.87 5.76
N ARG A 46 2.44 7.35 6.12
CA ARG A 46 2.89 8.69 5.81
C ARG A 46 3.64 8.69 4.50
N CYS A 47 3.26 9.58 3.59
CA CYS A 47 4.01 9.82 2.38
C CYS A 47 5.39 10.36 2.74
N LYS A 48 6.45 9.72 2.24
CA LYS A 48 7.84 10.15 2.51
C LYS A 48 8.19 11.47 1.81
N VAL A 49 7.50 11.80 0.72
CA VAL A 49 7.79 12.95 -0.12
C VAL A 49 7.11 14.22 0.43
N ASP A 50 5.80 14.18 0.65
CA ASP A 50 5.03 15.36 1.05
C ASP A 50 4.63 15.37 2.53
N GLY A 51 4.97 14.31 3.28
CA GLY A 51 4.56 14.18 4.68
C GLY A 51 3.05 13.95 4.89
N TYR A 52 2.26 13.88 3.81
CA TYR A 52 0.82 13.61 3.87
C TYR A 52 0.57 12.30 4.60
N ARG A 53 -0.22 12.35 5.67
CA ARG A 53 -0.69 11.17 6.41
C ARG A 53 -2.09 10.87 5.94
N ASP A 54 -2.30 9.66 5.44
CA ASP A 54 -3.64 9.27 5.02
C ASP A 54 -4.57 9.24 6.25
N PRO A 55 -5.66 10.02 6.27
CA PRO A 55 -6.59 10.06 7.40
C PRO A 55 -7.55 8.86 7.42
N ARG A 56 -7.45 7.92 6.47
CA ARG A 56 -8.32 6.73 6.45
C ARG A 56 -8.16 5.92 7.74
N PRO A 57 -9.28 5.42 8.31
CA PRO A 57 -9.25 4.56 9.48
C PRO A 57 -8.46 3.28 9.20
N GLU A 58 -7.94 2.64 10.26
CA GLU A 58 -7.22 1.37 10.13
C GLU A 58 -8.05 0.37 9.32
N LEU A 59 -7.38 -0.42 8.49
CA LEU A 59 -8.04 -1.47 7.74
C LEU A 59 -8.51 -2.53 8.76
N THR A 60 -9.82 -2.64 8.98
CA THR A 60 -10.41 -3.66 9.87
C THR A 60 -9.99 -5.07 9.44
N GLU A 61 -9.88 -6.00 10.39
CA GLU A 61 -9.48 -7.41 10.17
C GLU A 61 -10.28 -8.06 9.01
N GLU A 62 -11.56 -7.72 8.89
CA GLU A 62 -12.47 -8.17 7.83
C GLU A 62 -12.01 -7.76 6.41
N LYS A 63 -11.40 -6.59 6.29
CA LYS A 63 -10.88 -6.08 5.01
C LYS A 63 -9.53 -6.71 4.67
N TRP A 64 -8.74 -7.13 5.67
CA TRP A 64 -7.55 -7.95 5.44
C TRP A 64 -7.89 -9.35 4.91
N GLN A 65 -8.95 -9.96 5.44
CA GLN A 65 -9.46 -11.27 5.01
C GLN A 65 -10.07 -11.25 3.59
N SER A 66 -10.46 -10.08 3.09
CA SER A 66 -11.07 -9.91 1.76
C SER A 66 -10.06 -9.82 0.59
N VAL A 67 -8.76 -9.93 0.87
CA VAL A 67 -7.69 -9.84 -0.14
C VAL A 67 -7.38 -11.16 -0.78
#